data_AF-A0A2E2B5K7-F1
#
_entry.id   AF-A0A2E2B5K7-F1
#
_cell.length_a   1.000
_cell.length_b   1.000
_cell.length_c   1.000
_cell.angle_alpha   90.00
_cell.angle_beta   90.00
_cell.angle_gamma   90.00
#
_symmetry.space_group_name_H-M   'P 1'
#
loop_
_entity.id
_entity.type
_entity.pdbx_description
1 polymer ?
#
loop_
_entity_poly.entity_id
_entity_poly.type
_entity_poly.pdbx_seq_one_letter_code
_entity_poly.pdbx_strand_id
1 'polypeptide(L)'
;MTLKLFLPILICCLLFTGCGSSVPVSQGTLDSPDPAARMYAIRRAGLNRDQSKVGQLVELLDSADPAERLLVIQSLEMITGTRMDYDPYATAQQRETSIRRWTAAVKSNQFVASSQP
;
A
#
# COMPACT_ATOMS: atom_id res chain seq x y z
N MET A 1 57.26 -20.26 -14.32
CA MET A 1 56.78 -18.88 -14.16
C MET A 1 56.05 -18.46 -15.42
N THR A 2 54.71 -18.56 -15.42
CA THR A 2 53.77 -17.76 -16.23
C THR A 2 52.35 -18.13 -15.81
N LEU A 3 52.02 -17.62 -14.63
CA LEU A 3 50.69 -17.53 -14.03
C LEU A 3 49.81 -16.61 -14.91
N LYS A 4 49.20 -17.14 -15.97
CA LYS A 4 48.27 -16.39 -16.84
C LYS A 4 47.15 -17.30 -17.36
N LEU A 5 46.39 -17.93 -16.47
CA LEU A 5 45.17 -18.63 -16.90
C LEU A 5 44.10 -18.76 -15.81
N PHE A 6 44.12 -17.90 -14.80
CA PHE A 6 43.12 -17.89 -13.71
C PHE A 6 42.29 -16.60 -13.62
N LEU A 7 42.41 -15.68 -14.59
CA LEU A 7 41.74 -14.38 -14.52
C LEU A 7 40.37 -14.26 -15.21
N PRO A 8 39.92 -15.09 -16.18
CA PRO A 8 38.63 -14.81 -16.83
C PRO A 8 37.43 -15.58 -16.26
N ILE A 9 37.61 -16.43 -15.23
CA ILE A 9 36.51 -17.28 -14.70
C ILE A 9 35.72 -16.57 -13.59
N LEU A 10 36.32 -15.57 -12.91
CA LEU A 10 35.66 -14.90 -11.77
C LEU A 10 34.66 -13.80 -12.18
N ILE A 11 34.64 -13.38 -13.44
CA ILE A 11 33.82 -12.23 -13.91
C ILE A 11 32.48 -12.67 -14.53
N CYS A 12 32.29 -13.96 -14.83
CA CYS A 12 31.08 -14.43 -15.52
C CYS A 12 29.87 -14.64 -14.59
N CYS A 13 30.08 -14.77 -13.28
CA CYS A 13 29.00 -15.09 -12.34
C CYS A 13 28.20 -13.89 -11.80
N LEU A 14 28.58 -12.64 -12.16
CA LEU A 14 27.92 -11.43 -11.65
C LEU A 14 26.69 -10.97 -12.45
N LEU A 15 26.27 -11.71 -13.48
CA LEU A 15 25.14 -11.33 -14.35
C LEU A 15 23.83 -12.09 -14.06
N PHE A 16 23.76 -12.90 -12.99
CA PHE A 16 22.63 -13.82 -12.75
C PHE A 16 21.86 -13.62 -11.44
N THR A 17 21.73 -12.39 -10.94
CA THR A 17 20.78 -12.10 -9.86
C THR A 17 19.95 -10.87 -10.19
N GLY A 18 18.79 -11.11 -10.80
CA GLY A 18 17.80 -10.06 -11.05
C GLY A 18 16.59 -10.47 -11.89
N CYS A 19 16.20 -11.74 -11.94
CA CYS A 19 14.86 -12.09 -12.43
C CYS A 19 13.85 -11.74 -11.33
N GLY A 20 13.38 -10.49 -11.33
CA GLY A 20 12.18 -10.11 -10.59
C GLY A 20 11.00 -10.82 -11.23
N SER A 21 10.45 -11.84 -10.57
CA SER A 21 9.17 -12.43 -10.92
C SER A 21 8.11 -11.33 -10.87
N SER A 22 7.79 -10.72 -12.02
CA SER A 22 6.76 -9.69 -12.10
C SER A 22 5.39 -10.35 -11.98
N VAL A 23 4.90 -10.44 -10.74
CA VAL A 23 3.47 -10.68 -10.51
C VAL A 23 2.69 -9.57 -11.25
N PRO A 24 1.68 -9.91 -12.07
CA PRO A 24 0.89 -8.89 -12.74
C PRO A 24 0.33 -7.87 -11.74
N VAL A 25 0.37 -6.58 -12.07
CA VAL A 25 -0.16 -5.49 -11.21
C VAL A 25 -1.59 -5.77 -10.74
N SER A 26 -2.41 -6.43 -11.57
CA SER A 26 -3.78 -6.82 -11.26
C SER A 26 -3.91 -7.83 -10.11
N GLN A 27 -2.84 -8.56 -9.80
CA GLN A 27 -2.74 -9.50 -8.69
C GLN A 27 -2.08 -8.88 -7.45
N GLY A 28 -1.78 -7.57 -7.50
CA GLY A 28 -1.24 -6.82 -6.37
C GLY A 28 -2.13 -6.88 -5.13
N THR A 29 -1.47 -6.81 -3.97
CA THR A 29 -2.06 -6.70 -2.64
C THR A 29 -1.67 -5.37 -2.00
N LEU A 30 -2.31 -5.00 -0.89
CA LEU A 30 -2.04 -3.74 -0.18
C LEU A 30 -0.63 -3.69 0.43
N ASP A 31 0.00 -4.84 0.65
CA ASP A 31 1.35 -5.02 1.19
C ASP A 31 2.41 -5.27 0.09
N SER A 32 2.03 -5.22 -1.19
CA SER A 32 2.95 -5.43 -2.31
C SER A 32 4.16 -4.47 -2.22
N PRO A 33 5.41 -4.91 -2.50
CA PRO A 33 6.55 -4.01 -2.57
C PRO A 33 6.49 -3.09 -3.79
N ASP A 34 5.84 -3.52 -4.88
CA ASP A 34 5.60 -2.70 -6.07
C ASP A 34 4.51 -1.64 -5.80
N PRO A 35 4.84 -0.33 -5.89
CA PRO A 35 3.87 0.75 -5.70
C PRO A 35 2.68 0.68 -6.66
N ALA A 36 2.88 0.28 -7.91
CA ALA A 36 1.80 0.21 -8.89
C ALA A 36 0.78 -0.88 -8.51
N ALA A 37 1.26 -2.05 -8.09
CA ALA A 37 0.44 -3.13 -7.54
C ALA A 37 -0.32 -2.73 -6.26
N ARG A 38 0.29 -1.96 -5.34
CA ARG A 38 -0.43 -1.42 -4.17
C ARG A 38 -1.51 -0.43 -4.57
N MET A 39 -1.20 0.53 -5.44
CA MET A 39 -2.18 1.51 -5.92
C MET A 39 -3.37 0.82 -6.61
N TYR A 40 -3.11 -0.22 -7.41
CA TYR A 40 -4.17 -1.04 -7.98
C TYR A 40 -5.03 -1.70 -6.90
N ALA A 41 -4.41 -2.32 -5.89
CA ALA A 41 -5.12 -2.96 -4.78
C ALA A 41 -5.97 -1.98 -3.95
N ILE A 42 -5.45 -0.77 -3.67
CA ILE A 42 -6.17 0.30 -2.98
C ILE A 42 -7.43 0.68 -3.77
N ARG A 43 -7.27 0.98 -5.07
CA ARG A 43 -8.40 1.35 -5.94
C ARG A 43 -9.44 0.23 -6.02
N ARG A 44 -9.00 -1.03 -6.16
CA ARG A 44 -9.89 -2.19 -6.22
C ARG A 44 -10.70 -2.34 -4.93
N ALA A 45 -10.08 -2.19 -3.76
CA ALA A 45 -10.78 -2.27 -2.48
C ALA A 45 -11.89 -1.21 -2.36
N GLY A 46 -11.59 0.02 -2.75
CA GLY A 46 -12.56 1.11 -2.78
C GLY A 46 -13.73 0.87 -3.75
N LEU A 47 -13.44 0.45 -4.97
CA LEU A 47 -14.48 0.14 -5.98
C LEU A 47 -15.39 -1.01 -5.55
N ASN A 48 -14.82 -2.04 -4.92
CA ASN A 48 -15.58 -3.19 -4.42
C ASN A 48 -16.29 -2.90 -3.08
N ARG A 49 -16.09 -1.70 -2.50
CA ARG A 49 -16.56 -1.33 -1.16
C ARG A 49 -16.17 -2.38 -0.11
N ASP A 50 -14.96 -2.92 -0.21
CA ASP A 50 -14.49 -4.04 0.60
C ASP A 50 -14.19 -3.59 2.04
N GLN A 51 -15.18 -3.74 2.92
CA GLN A 51 -15.07 -3.38 4.33
C GLN A 51 -13.96 -4.14 5.05
N SER A 52 -13.60 -5.34 4.59
CA SER A 52 -12.52 -6.13 5.19
C SER A 52 -11.14 -5.45 5.05
N LYS A 53 -11.02 -4.47 4.14
CA LYS A 53 -9.78 -3.76 3.86
C LYS A 53 -9.64 -2.43 4.58
N VAL A 54 -10.68 -1.96 5.29
CA VAL A 54 -10.64 -0.65 5.97
C VAL A 54 -9.45 -0.55 6.92
N GLY A 55 -9.16 -1.58 7.71
CA GLY A 55 -8.01 -1.59 8.63
C GLY A 55 -6.67 -1.38 7.90
N GLN A 56 -6.41 -2.18 6.85
CA GLN A 56 -5.17 -2.09 6.06
C GLN A 56 -5.07 -0.75 5.30
N LEU A 57 -6.20 -0.22 4.82
CA LEU A 57 -6.23 1.10 4.19
C LEU A 57 -5.91 2.22 5.18
N VAL A 58 -6.39 2.13 6.43
CA VAL A 58 -6.05 3.13 7.47
C VAL A 58 -4.54 3.15 7.75
N GLU A 59 -3.86 2.00 7.73
CA GLU A 59 -2.40 1.94 7.88
C GLU A 59 -1.68 2.69 6.74
N LEU A 60 -2.18 2.60 5.51
CA LEU A 60 -1.63 3.27 4.33
C LEU A 60 -1.87 4.79 4.30
N LEU A 61 -2.68 5.35 5.20
CA LEU A 61 -2.80 6.80 5.34
C LEU A 61 -1.48 7.45 5.76
N ASP A 62 -0.57 6.73 6.41
CA ASP A 62 0.76 7.24 6.78
C ASP A 62 1.81 7.10 5.67
N SER A 63 1.41 6.74 4.44
CA SER A 63 2.36 6.61 3.34
C SER A 63 3.18 7.89 3.12
N ALA A 64 4.47 7.73 2.82
CA ALA A 64 5.34 8.84 2.45
C ALA A 64 4.91 9.48 1.10
N ASP A 65 4.31 8.71 0.20
CA ASP A 65 3.85 9.17 -1.11
C ASP A 65 2.49 9.90 -1.00
N PRO A 66 2.42 11.21 -1.32
CA PRO A 66 1.15 11.95 -1.33
C PRO A 66 0.08 11.35 -2.26
N ALA A 67 0.47 10.74 -3.38
CA ALA A 67 -0.46 10.13 -4.31
C ALA A 67 -1.12 8.87 -3.71
N GLU A 68 -0.34 8.05 -3.01
CA GLU A 68 -0.85 6.89 -2.29
C GLU A 68 -1.82 7.33 -1.19
N ARG A 69 -1.46 8.33 -0.37
CA ARG A 69 -2.36 8.88 0.67
C ARG A 69 -3.69 9.37 0.10
N LEU A 70 -3.66 10.11 -1.02
CA LEU A 70 -4.85 10.61 -1.69
C LEU A 70 -5.77 9.47 -2.17
N LEU A 71 -5.18 8.44 -2.77
CA LEU A 71 -5.91 7.29 -3.27
C LEU A 71 -6.52 6.45 -2.14
N VAL A 72 -5.80 6.31 -1.03
CA VAL A 72 -6.26 5.62 0.18
C VAL A 72 -7.48 6.33 0.75
N ILE A 73 -7.41 7.65 0.98
CA ILE A 73 -8.56 8.36 1.58
C ILE A 73 -9.78 8.36 0.66
N GLN A 74 -9.59 8.44 -0.66
CA GLN A 74 -10.69 8.29 -1.62
C GLN A 74 -11.31 6.89 -1.55
N SER A 75 -10.48 5.85 -1.36
CA SER A 75 -10.97 4.47 -1.25
C SER A 75 -11.72 4.23 0.06
N LEU A 76 -11.21 4.79 1.17
CA LEU A 76 -11.91 4.78 2.46
C LEU A 76 -13.27 5.49 2.36
N GLU A 77 -13.33 6.65 1.72
CA GLU A 77 -14.59 7.37 1.50
C GLU A 77 -15.61 6.57 0.67
N MET A 78 -15.16 5.85 -0.36
CA MET A 78 -16.06 4.97 -1.13
C MET A 78 -16.62 3.82 -0.28
N ILE A 79 -15.85 3.31 0.69
CA ILE A 79 -16.25 2.19 1.55
C ILE A 79 -17.14 2.67 2.70
N THR A 80 -16.78 3.76 3.36
CA THR A 80 -17.39 4.20 4.64
C THR A 80 -18.32 5.40 4.50
N GLY A 81 -18.27 6.11 3.37
CA GLY A 81 -19.02 7.34 3.15
C GLY A 81 -18.47 8.57 3.88
N THR A 82 -17.28 8.49 4.48
CA THR A 82 -16.66 9.61 5.21
C THR A 82 -15.16 9.66 5.03
N ARG A 83 -14.60 10.87 5.18
CA ARG A 83 -13.15 11.14 5.17
C ARG A 83 -12.58 11.37 6.58
N MET A 84 -13.44 11.52 7.60
CA MET A 84 -13.07 11.86 8.99
C MET A 84 -12.09 13.05 9.08
N ASP A 85 -12.32 14.08 8.27
CA ASP A 85 -11.49 15.28 8.13
C ASP A 85 -10.00 15.02 7.84
N TYR A 86 -9.70 13.89 7.21
CA TYR A 86 -8.35 13.58 6.77
C TYR A 86 -7.95 14.41 5.55
N ASP A 87 -6.89 15.19 5.70
CA ASP A 87 -6.23 15.93 4.62
C ASP A 87 -4.91 15.25 4.23
N PRO A 88 -4.78 14.71 2.99
CA PRO A 88 -3.58 14.03 2.54
C PRO A 88 -2.35 14.95 2.39
N TYR A 89 -2.54 16.27 2.40
CA TYR A 89 -1.49 17.28 2.24
C TYR A 89 -1.13 17.99 3.55
N ALA A 90 -1.84 17.71 4.64
CA ALA A 90 -1.55 18.28 5.95
C ALA A 90 -0.17 17.85 6.47
N THR A 91 0.30 18.53 7.52
CA THR A 91 1.57 18.18 8.19
C THR A 91 1.52 16.77 8.79
N ALA A 92 2.67 16.15 9.03
CA ALA A 92 2.73 14.80 9.60
C ALA A 92 1.95 14.67 10.92
N GLN A 93 2.07 15.67 11.80
CA GLN A 93 1.37 15.69 13.09
C GLN A 93 -0.16 15.78 12.96
N GLN A 94 -0.64 16.56 11.97
CA GLN A 94 -2.08 16.67 11.68
C GLN A 94 -2.63 15.37 11.09
N ARG A 95 -1.87 14.73 10.19
CA ARG A 95 -2.23 13.42 9.64
C ARG A 95 -2.27 12.35 10.71
N GLU A 96 -1.25 12.26 11.56
CA GLU A 96 -1.22 11.32 12.68
C GLU A 96 -2.44 11.47 13.60
N THR A 97 -2.83 12.70 13.91
CA THR A 97 -4.04 12.98 14.70
C THR A 97 -5.30 12.43 14.02
N SER A 98 -5.41 12.59 12.70
CA SER A 98 -6.52 12.05 11.91
C SER A 98 -6.48 10.53 11.82
N ILE A 99 -5.30 9.93 11.66
CA ILE A 99 -5.10 8.48 11.63
C ILE A 99 -5.51 7.86 12.97
N ARG A 100 -5.22 8.50 14.11
CA ARG A 100 -5.70 8.03 15.42
C ARG A 100 -7.24 7.97 15.49
N ARG A 101 -7.96 8.93 14.89
CA ARG A 101 -9.43 8.89 14.81
C ARG A 101 -9.91 7.71 13.97
N TRP A 102 -9.31 7.49 12.81
CA TRP A 102 -9.58 6.34 11.97
C TRP A 102 -9.34 5.02 12.69
N THR A 103 -8.18 4.87 13.35
CA THR A 103 -7.84 3.67 14.13
C THR A 103 -8.83 3.43 15.26
N ALA A 104 -9.27 4.48 15.95
CA ALA A 104 -10.29 4.36 16.99
C ALA A 104 -11.64 3.88 16.43
N ALA A 105 -12.07 4.41 15.27
CA ALA A 105 -13.30 4.01 14.59
C ALA A 105 -13.28 2.56 14.10
N VAL A 106 -12.12 2.10 13.59
CA VAL A 106 -11.93 0.68 13.22
C VAL A 106 -12.01 -0.22 14.46
N LYS A 107 -11.33 0.16 15.55
CA LYS A 107 -11.35 -0.60 16.82
C LYS A 107 -12.73 -0.68 17.47
N SER A 108 -13.56 0.35 17.31
CA SER A 108 -14.96 0.36 17.78
C SER A 108 -15.92 -0.33 16.82
N ASN A 109 -15.43 -0.95 15.74
CA ASN A 109 -16.22 -1.66 14.74
C ASN A 109 -17.27 -0.78 14.05
N GLN A 110 -17.02 0.54 13.98
CA GLN A 110 -17.97 1.54 13.47
C GLN A 110 -18.42 1.28 12.02
N PHE A 111 -17.59 0.60 11.23
CA PHE A 111 -17.82 0.39 9.80
C PHE A 111 -18.39 -0.98 9.43
N VAL A 112 -18.47 -1.94 10.36
CA VAL A 112 -18.96 -3.31 10.09
C VAL A 112 -20.49 -3.41 10.19
N ALA A 113 -21.14 -2.47 10.89
CA ALA A 113 -22.58 -2.52 11.16
C ALA A 113 -23.48 -2.18 9.96
N SER A 114 -22.96 -1.61 8.88
CA SER A 114 -23.73 -1.14 7.71
C SER A 114 -23.90 -2.18 6.60
N SER A 115 -23.63 -3.46 6.85
CA SER A 115 -23.66 -4.54 5.84
C SER A 115 -24.56 -5.74 6.16
N GLN A 116 -25.56 -5.58 7.03
CA GLN A 116 -26.60 -6.62 7.18
C GLN A 116 -27.85 -6.26 6.35
N PRO A 117 -28.31 -7.16 5.45
CA PRO A 117 -29.63 -7.04 4.85
C PRO A 117 -30.75 -7.22 5.89
#